data_AF-A0A5B9D081-F1
#
_entry.id   AF-A0A5B9D081-F1
#
_cell.length_a   1.000
_cell.length_b   1.000
_cell.length_c   1.000
_cell.angle_alpha   90.00
_cell.angle_beta   90.00
_cell.angle_gamma   90.00
#
_symmetry.space_group_name_H-M   'P 1'
#
loop_
_entity.id
_entity.type
_entity.pdbx_description
1 polymer ?
#
loop_
_entity_poly.entity_id
_entity_poly.type
_entity_poly.pdbx_seq_one_letter_code
_entity_poly.pdbx_strand_id
1 'polypeptide(L)'
;MKVKKKYELTDDVVDIGPCKVYRIRALKDFGDVKKGDLGGWVESEDNLSHEGNCWISGLGVVFGSVTINDDDQVENFKCISHKIYKLSMLTPQEYMQSLPWHRRIWERLRYYWEFRIWL
;
A
#
# COMPACT_ATOMS: atom_id res chain seq x y z
N MET A 1 -23.00 -18.51 4.37
CA MET A 1 -21.80 -19.20 3.84
C MET A 1 -20.57 -18.42 4.33
N LYS A 2 -19.56 -19.08 4.93
CA LYS A 2 -18.32 -18.38 5.30
C LYS A 2 -17.56 -18.07 4.01
N VAL A 3 -17.45 -16.79 3.64
CA VAL A 3 -16.58 -16.36 2.53
C VAL A 3 -15.16 -16.78 2.90
N LYS A 4 -14.51 -17.55 2.03
CA LYS A 4 -13.17 -18.07 2.27
C LYS A 4 -12.16 -16.95 2.01
N LYS A 5 -11.56 -16.41 3.08
CA LYS A 5 -10.58 -15.31 3.00
C LYS A 5 -9.47 -15.63 1.99
N LYS A 6 -9.21 -14.66 1.11
CA LYS A 6 -8.16 -14.74 0.08
C LYS A 6 -6.80 -14.25 0.59
N TYR A 7 -6.84 -13.24 1.45
CA TYR A 7 -5.68 -12.61 2.06
C TYR A 7 -6.01 -12.22 3.50
N GLU A 8 -4.99 -11.84 4.26
CA GLU A 8 -5.12 -11.25 5.59
C GLU A 8 -4.31 -9.96 5.68
N LEU A 9 -4.71 -9.08 6.60
CA LEU A 9 -3.88 -7.95 7.01
C LEU A 9 -2.82 -8.45 7.98
N THR A 10 -1.59 -8.04 7.76
CA THR A 10 -0.47 -8.37 8.65
C THR A 10 -0.29 -7.29 9.72
N ASP A 11 0.57 -7.57 10.70
CA ASP A 11 0.97 -6.62 11.74
C ASP A 11 1.95 -5.55 11.22
N ASP A 12 2.36 -5.62 9.94
CA ASP A 12 3.13 -4.58 9.27
C ASP A 12 2.19 -3.40 8.97
N VAL A 13 2.34 -2.34 9.77
CA VAL A 13 1.50 -1.13 9.69
C VAL A 13 2.36 0.09 9.41
N VAL A 14 1.92 0.92 8.46
CA VAL A 14 2.52 2.21 8.16
C VAL A 14 1.48 3.30 8.35
N ASP A 15 1.86 4.37 9.06
CA ASP A 15 1.07 5.59 9.14
C ASP A 15 1.49 6.50 7.97
N ILE A 16 0.59 6.67 7.01
CA ILE A 16 0.84 7.52 5.83
C ILE A 16 0.43 8.98 6.06
N GLY A 17 -0.03 9.32 7.27
CA GLY A 17 -0.53 10.64 7.64
C GLY A 17 -2.06 10.71 7.74
N PRO A 18 -2.83 10.50 6.65
CA PRO A 18 -4.30 10.57 6.71
C PRO A 18 -4.94 9.33 7.34
N CYS A 19 -4.27 8.17 7.31
CA CYS A 19 -4.75 6.92 7.89
C CYS A 19 -3.57 5.95 8.11
N LYS A 20 -3.85 4.85 8.81
CA LYS A 20 -2.95 3.71 8.94
C LYS A 20 -3.29 2.68 7.86
N VAL A 21 -2.28 2.17 7.20
CA VAL A 21 -2.42 1.10 6.21
C VAL A 21 -1.65 -0.14 6.66
N TYR A 22 -2.20 -1.30 6.33
CA TYR A 22 -1.72 -2.62 6.72
C TYR A 22 -1.26 -3.37 5.46
N ARG A 23 -0.15 -4.09 5.56
CA ARG A 23 0.33 -4.89 4.45
C ARG A 23 -0.50 -6.16 4.31
N ILE A 24 -0.86 -6.52 3.07
CA ILE A 24 -1.63 -7.74 2.80
C ILE A 24 -0.72 -8.95 2.61
N ARG A 25 -1.17 -10.12 3.07
CA ARG A 25 -0.53 -11.42 2.82
C ARG A 25 -1.53 -12.41 2.23
N ALA A 26 -1.16 -13.09 1.16
CA ALA A 26 -2.01 -14.08 0.51
C ALA A 26 -2.18 -15.35 1.38
N LEU A 27 -3.41 -15.82 1.53
CA LEU A 27 -3.74 -17.03 2.29
C LEU A 27 -3.88 -18.29 1.41
N LYS A 28 -4.01 -18.10 0.09
CA LYS A 28 -4.18 -19.15 -0.92
C LYS A 28 -3.57 -18.68 -2.24
N ASP A 29 -3.40 -19.62 -3.16
CA ASP A 29 -2.99 -19.32 -4.53
C ASP A 29 -4.19 -18.83 -5.36
N PHE A 30 -3.99 -17.80 -6.18
CA PHE A 30 -4.97 -17.27 -7.14
C PHE A 30 -4.27 -16.39 -8.19
N GLY A 31 -4.68 -16.47 -9.45
CA GLY A 31 -3.96 -15.80 -10.56
C GLY A 31 -2.46 -16.12 -10.53
N ASP A 32 -1.64 -15.07 -10.51
CA ASP A 32 -0.18 -15.14 -10.39
C ASP A 32 0.34 -15.06 -8.94
N VAL A 33 -0.56 -14.93 -7.96
CA VAL A 33 -0.21 -14.79 -6.53
C VAL A 33 -0.19 -16.15 -5.85
N LYS A 34 0.87 -16.42 -5.08
CA LYS A 34 1.04 -17.64 -4.28
C LYS A 34 0.71 -17.41 -2.81
N LYS A 35 0.28 -18.46 -2.14
CA LYS A 35 0.06 -18.45 -0.69
C LYS A 35 1.34 -18.01 0.03
N GLY A 36 1.20 -17.04 0.91
CA GLY A 36 2.29 -16.45 1.67
C GLY A 36 2.89 -15.21 1.03
N ASP A 37 2.56 -14.89 -0.22
CA ASP A 37 3.07 -13.70 -0.90
C ASP A 37 2.62 -12.43 -0.18
N LEU A 38 3.58 -11.52 -0.02
CA LEU A 38 3.34 -10.18 0.49
C LEU A 38 2.97 -9.25 -0.66
N GLY A 39 1.80 -8.60 -0.52
CA GLY A 39 1.34 -7.59 -1.45
C GLY A 39 1.63 -6.17 -0.97
N GLY A 40 0.84 -5.23 -1.50
CA GLY A 40 0.79 -3.84 -1.09
C GLY A 40 -0.04 -3.61 0.16
N TRP A 41 -0.61 -2.42 0.26
CA TRP A 41 -1.14 -1.88 1.50
C TRP A 41 -2.59 -1.45 1.37
N VAL A 42 -3.38 -1.74 2.39
CA VAL A 42 -4.79 -1.35 2.49
C VAL A 42 -5.12 -0.76 3.85
N GLU A 43 -6.07 0.16 3.93
CA GLU A 43 -6.55 0.70 5.21
C GLU A 43 -7.41 -0.34 5.96
N SER A 44 -8.28 -1.06 5.25
CA SER A 44 -9.10 -2.14 5.80
C SER A 44 -9.34 -3.27 4.79
N GLU A 45 -9.94 -4.37 5.25
CA GLU A 45 -10.40 -5.47 4.37
C GLU A 45 -11.47 -5.01 3.36
N ASP A 46 -12.10 -3.85 3.56
CA ASP A 46 -13.11 -3.30 2.64
C ASP A 46 -12.49 -2.68 1.39
N ASN A 47 -11.18 -2.42 1.38
CA ASN A 47 -10.50 -1.80 0.24
C ASN A 47 -10.14 -2.79 -0.87
N LEU A 48 -10.11 -4.10 -0.58
CA LEU A 48 -9.73 -5.13 -1.54
C LEU A 48 -10.65 -6.34 -1.40
N SER A 49 -11.35 -6.73 -2.47
CA SER A 49 -12.28 -7.85 -2.40
C SER A 49 -11.59 -9.19 -2.15
N HIS A 50 -12.25 -10.05 -1.37
CA HIS A 50 -11.86 -11.45 -1.22
C HIS A 50 -12.34 -12.33 -2.39
N GLU A 51 -13.18 -11.79 -3.27
CA GLU A 51 -13.66 -12.43 -4.49
C GLU A 51 -12.78 -12.03 -5.69
N GLY A 52 -12.81 -12.83 -6.76
CA GLY A 52 -11.98 -12.62 -7.95
C GLY A 52 -10.47 -12.67 -7.70
N ASN A 53 -9.70 -12.22 -8.69
CA ASN A 53 -8.23 -12.20 -8.65
C ASN A 53 -7.63 -10.83 -8.30
N CYS A 54 -8.43 -9.87 -7.86
CA CYS A 54 -7.92 -8.55 -7.50
C CYS A 54 -6.79 -8.63 -6.47
N TRP A 55 -5.74 -7.84 -6.70
CA TRP A 55 -4.52 -7.86 -5.91
C TRP A 55 -3.78 -6.53 -5.98
N ILE A 56 -3.07 -6.21 -4.91
CA ILE A 56 -2.21 -5.03 -4.84
C ILE A 56 -0.78 -5.55 -4.74
N SER A 57 0.05 -5.19 -5.72
CA SER A 57 1.43 -5.67 -5.80
C SER A 57 2.41 -4.67 -5.18
N GLY A 58 3.49 -5.19 -4.58
CA GLY A 58 4.63 -4.39 -4.12
C GLY A 58 4.28 -3.32 -3.09
N LEU A 59 4.49 -2.05 -3.46
CA LEU A 59 4.25 -0.86 -2.64
C LEU A 59 2.99 -0.09 -3.06
N GLY A 60 2.08 -0.73 -3.81
CA GLY A 60 0.78 -0.14 -4.10
C GLY A 60 -0.02 0.09 -2.82
N VAL A 61 -0.80 1.17 -2.75
CA VAL A 61 -1.58 1.56 -1.56
C VAL A 61 -3.00 1.94 -1.94
N VAL A 62 -3.99 1.33 -1.30
CA VAL A 62 -5.41 1.66 -1.48
C VAL A 62 -6.04 2.03 -0.14
N PHE A 63 -6.65 3.20 -0.05
CA PHE A 63 -7.22 3.69 1.21
C PHE A 63 -8.38 4.68 0.99
N GLY A 64 -9.16 4.91 2.04
CA GLY A 64 -10.41 5.64 2.00
C GLY A 64 -11.56 4.81 1.43
N SER A 65 -12.57 5.48 0.88
CA SER A 65 -13.80 4.85 0.36
C SER A 65 -13.62 4.22 -1.03
N VAL A 66 -12.45 3.65 -1.32
CA VAL A 66 -12.17 2.93 -2.58
C VAL A 66 -12.14 1.45 -2.30
N THR A 67 -12.84 0.68 -3.12
CA THR A 67 -12.82 -0.78 -3.10
C THR A 67 -12.37 -1.29 -4.46
N ILE A 68 -11.33 -2.11 -4.48
CA ILE A 68 -10.88 -2.85 -5.66
C ILE A 68 -11.62 -4.18 -5.71
N ASN A 69 -12.32 -4.43 -6.81
CA ASN A 69 -13.15 -5.61 -7.02
C ASN A 69 -12.67 -6.41 -8.24
N ASP A 70 -13.26 -7.60 -8.41
CA ASP A 70 -13.10 -8.44 -9.59
C ASP A 70 -11.63 -8.84 -9.87
N ASP A 71 -11.17 -8.62 -11.11
CA ASP A 71 -9.83 -8.96 -11.60
C ASP A 71 -8.91 -7.73 -11.70
N ASP A 72 -9.28 -6.61 -11.06
CA ASP A 72 -8.46 -5.39 -11.07
C ASP A 72 -7.15 -5.60 -10.30
N GLN A 73 -6.03 -5.35 -10.98
CA GLN A 73 -4.69 -5.40 -10.39
C GLN A 73 -4.14 -3.98 -10.19
N VAL A 74 -3.71 -3.72 -8.96
CA VAL A 74 -3.01 -2.47 -8.63
C VAL A 74 -1.51 -2.72 -8.71
N GLU A 75 -0.87 -2.03 -9.65
CA GLU A 75 0.57 -2.11 -9.87
C GLU A 75 1.38 -1.58 -8.68
N ASN A 76 2.64 -2.00 -8.65
CA ASN A 76 3.62 -1.53 -7.69
C ASN A 76 3.76 0.01 -7.75
N PHE A 77 3.95 0.66 -6.60
CA PHE A 77 4.04 2.11 -6.42
C PHE A 77 2.77 2.92 -6.77
N LYS A 78 1.65 2.27 -7.09
CA LYS A 78 0.39 2.97 -7.40
C LYS A 78 -0.41 3.27 -6.14
N CYS A 79 -0.79 4.53 -5.95
CA CYS A 79 -1.68 4.96 -4.87
C CYS A 79 -3.10 5.23 -5.40
N ILE A 80 -4.13 4.67 -4.76
CA ILE A 80 -5.54 4.87 -5.14
C ILE A 80 -6.32 5.33 -3.90
N SER A 81 -6.95 6.50 -3.98
CA SER A 81 -7.86 7.01 -2.95
C SER A 81 -8.94 7.90 -3.55
N HIS A 82 -10.13 7.88 -2.93
CA HIS A 82 -11.25 8.77 -3.28
C HIS A 82 -11.07 10.18 -2.69
N LYS A 83 -10.15 10.35 -1.74
CA LYS A 83 -9.78 11.65 -1.16
C LYS A 83 -8.35 12.01 -1.59
N ILE A 84 -8.23 13.13 -2.30
CA ILE A 84 -6.93 13.72 -2.66
C ILE A 84 -6.39 14.47 -1.45
N TYR A 85 -5.47 13.87 -0.71
CA TYR A 85 -4.73 14.60 0.33
C TYR A 85 -3.47 15.20 -0.28
N LYS A 86 -3.41 16.53 -0.31
CA LYS A 86 -2.36 17.32 -0.98
C LYS A 86 -0.92 17.01 -0.51
N LEU A 87 -0.76 16.48 0.70
CA LEU A 87 0.53 16.06 1.26
C LEU A 87 0.79 14.54 1.15
N SER A 88 -0.25 13.69 1.08
CA SER A 88 -0.09 12.22 1.10
C SER A 88 0.16 11.61 -0.29
N MET A 89 0.11 12.42 -1.34
CA MET A 89 0.19 12.01 -2.75
C MET A 89 1.55 12.29 -3.40
N LEU A 90 2.49 12.89 -2.67
CA LEU A 90 3.76 13.25 -3.27
C LEU A 90 4.63 11.99 -3.38
N THR A 91 5.13 11.69 -4.58
CA THR A 91 6.21 10.70 -4.75
C THR A 91 7.36 11.05 -3.78
N PRO A 92 8.21 10.11 -3.35
CA PRO A 92 9.31 10.41 -2.43
C PRO A 92 10.10 11.66 -2.84
N GLN A 93 10.34 11.86 -4.15
CA GLN A 93 10.93 13.08 -4.71
C GLN A 93 10.08 14.34 -4.47
N GLU A 94 8.79 14.32 -4.79
CA GLU A 94 7.89 15.47 -4.60
C GLU A 94 7.65 15.76 -3.11
N TYR A 95 7.61 14.72 -2.26
CA TYR A 95 7.44 14.84 -0.81
C TYR A 95 8.66 15.54 -0.24
N MET A 96 9.85 15.05 -0.60
CA MET A 96 11.11 15.69 -0.29
C MET A 96 11.20 17.12 -0.84
N GLN A 97 10.53 17.46 -1.94
CA GLN A 97 10.47 18.82 -2.47
C GLN A 97 9.52 19.74 -1.73
N SER A 98 8.45 19.22 -1.14
CA SER A 98 7.50 20.00 -0.34
C SER A 98 8.02 20.38 1.06
N LEU A 99 9.05 19.69 1.55
CA LEU A 99 9.57 19.90 2.89
C LEU A 99 10.49 21.13 3.01
N PRO A 100 10.49 21.83 4.16
CA PRO A 100 11.48 22.88 4.47
C PRO A 100 12.92 22.36 4.36
N TRP A 101 13.84 23.20 3.85
CA TRP A 101 15.21 22.79 3.48
C TRP A 101 15.96 22.01 4.56
N HIS A 102 15.76 22.35 5.84
CA HIS A 102 16.42 21.71 6.98
C HIS A 102 15.88 20.29 7.28
N ARG A 103 14.63 19.97 6.90
CA ARG A 103 14.07 18.61 7.04
C ARG A 103 14.44 17.68 5.90
N ARG A 104 14.75 18.22 4.72
CA ARG A 104 15.01 17.43 3.50
C ARG A 104 16.18 16.46 3.70
N ILE A 105 17.22 16.87 4.41
CA ILE A 105 18.42 16.05 4.64
C ILE A 105 18.10 14.86 5.56
N TRP A 106 17.40 15.11 6.66
CA TRP A 106 17.07 14.07 7.65
C TRP A 106 16.03 13.07 7.14
N GLU A 107 14.98 13.53 6.47
CA GLU A 107 13.97 12.63 5.89
C GLU A 107 14.52 11.82 4.71
N ARG A 108 15.47 12.37 3.95
CA ARG A 108 16.17 11.64 2.88
C ARG A 108 17.06 10.54 3.45
N LEU A 109 17.76 10.80 4.54
CA LEU A 109 18.56 9.78 5.24
C LEU A 109 17.68 8.70 5.88
N ARG A 110 16.58 9.09 6.53
CA ARG A 110 15.58 8.13 7.05
C ARG A 110 15.06 7.23 5.92
N TYR A 111 14.62 7.82 4.81
CA TYR A 111 14.07 7.09 3.67
C TYR A 111 15.08 6.11 3.08
N TYR A 112 16.32 6.55 2.81
CA TYR A 112 17.35 5.65 2.28
C TYR A 112 17.71 4.52 3.24
N TRP A 113 17.67 4.78 4.54
CA TRP A 113 17.92 3.77 5.58
C TRP A 113 16.77 2.77 5.73
N GLU A 114 15.53 3.23 5.83
CA GLU A 114 14.33 2.38 5.96
C GLU A 114 14.14 1.47 4.75
N PHE A 115 14.41 1.97 3.55
CA PHE A 115 14.21 1.23 2.31
C PHE A 115 15.48 0.54 1.79
N ARG A 116 16.59 0.57 2.56
CA ARG A 116 17.88 -0.06 2.22
C ARG A 116 18.40 0.28 0.81
N ILE A 117 18.14 1.51 0.36
CA ILE A 117 18.64 2.02 -0.91
C ILE A 117 19.99 2.65 -0.60
N TRP A 118 21.06 1.89 -0.84
CA TRP A 118 22.43 2.41 -0.75
C TRP A 118 22.70 3.32 -1.95
N LEU A 119 23.35 4.45 -1.68
CA LEU A 119 23.82 5.42 -2.66
C LEU A 119 25.09 4.94 -3.34
#